data_AF-A0A3C1S6D2-F1
#
_entry.id   AF-A0A3C1S6D2-F1
#
_cell.length_a   1.000
_cell.length_b   1.000
_cell.length_c   1.000
_cell.angle_alpha   90.00
_cell.angle_beta   90.00
_cell.angle_gamma   90.00
#
_symmetry.space_group_name_H-M   'P 1'
#
loop_
_entity.id
_entity.type
_entity.pdbx_description
1 polymer ?
#
loop_
_entity_poly.entity_id
_entity_poly.type
_entity_poly.pdbx_seq_one_letter_code
_entity_poly.pdbx_strand_id
1 'polypeptide(L)'
;MGLFDKYSDFIDVYAEIREDERESIRQEINEHKEETAMLMQYLKEEGINQGLSESLMLFLKARFGAKGIELFERSISKIADIGKLKALIEAAAQANSVQDVAKLI
;
A
#
# COMPACT_ATOMS: atom_id res chain seq x y z
N MET A 1 20.28 -15.04 16.06
CA MET A 1 18.86 -15.42 16.04
C MET A 1 18.04 -14.14 16.09
N GLY A 2 17.19 -13.91 15.10
CA GLY A 2 16.44 -12.67 14.95
C GLY A 2 15.28 -12.59 15.95
N LEU A 3 14.71 -11.40 16.11
CA LEU A 3 13.57 -11.18 17.01
C LEU A 3 12.35 -12.03 16.61
N PHE A 4 12.15 -12.22 15.30
CA PHE A 4 11.09 -13.05 14.74
C PHE A 4 11.23 -14.53 15.15
N ASP A 5 12.43 -15.10 15.05
CA ASP A 5 12.70 -16.50 15.41
C ASP A 5 12.35 -16.79 16.87
N LYS A 6 12.65 -15.84 17.76
CA LYS A 6 12.36 -15.95 19.19
C LYS A 6 10.86 -15.95 19.49
N TYR A 7 10.06 -15.18 18.75
CA TYR A 7 8.60 -15.18 18.91
C TYR A 7 7.97 -16.43 18.31
N SER A 8 8.47 -16.92 17.18
CA SER A 8 8.00 -18.17 16.57
C SER A 8 8.23 -19.36 17.51
N ASP A 9 9.41 -19.47 18.11
CA ASP A 9 9.69 -20.55 19.07
C ASP A 9 8.80 -20.49 20.31
N PHE A 10 8.49 -19.29 20.80
CA PHE A 10 7.57 -19.12 21.92
C PHE A 10 6.16 -19.59 21.58
N ILE A 11 5.66 -19.26 20.38
CA ILE A 11 4.35 -19.69 19.90
C ILE A 11 4.30 -21.21 19.79
N ASP A 12 5.33 -21.83 19.22
CA ASP A 12 5.35 -23.28 19.00
C ASP A 12 5.41 -24.06 20.32
N VAL A 13 6.15 -23.56 21.32
CA VAL A 13 6.17 -24.13 22.68
C VAL A 13 4.82 -23.98 23.37
N TYR A 14 4.18 -22.81 23.25
CA TYR A 14 2.88 -22.55 23.88
C TYR A 14 1.74 -23.34 23.23
N ALA A 15 1.78 -23.51 21.90
CA ALA A 15 0.80 -24.26 21.15
C ALA A 15 1.08 -25.77 21.13
N GLU A 16 2.10 -26.24 21.85
CA GLU A 16 2.53 -27.64 21.93
C GLU A 16 2.79 -28.27 20.54
N ILE A 17 3.27 -27.47 19.58
CA ILE A 17 3.55 -27.93 18.22
C ILE A 17 4.75 -28.86 18.25
N ARG A 18 4.54 -30.11 17.80
CA ARG A 18 5.59 -31.11 17.71
C ARG A 18 6.53 -30.83 16.53
N GLU A 19 7.75 -31.37 16.55
CA GLU A 19 8.72 -31.15 15.47
C GLU A 19 8.21 -31.63 14.09
N ASP A 20 7.51 -32.76 14.03
CA ASP A 20 6.92 -33.29 12.81
C ASP A 20 5.83 -32.38 12.24
N GLU A 21 5.00 -31.84 13.13
CA GLU A 21 3.94 -30.90 12.79
C GLU A 21 4.50 -29.54 12.35
N ARG A 22 5.54 -29.04 13.03
CA ARG A 22 6.27 -27.83 12.67
C ARG A 22 6.86 -27.94 11.26
N GLU A 23 7.46 -29.08 10.94
CA GLU A 23 8.06 -29.30 9.61
C GLU A 23 6.97 -29.38 8.52
N SER A 24 5.84 -30.03 8.81
CA SER A 24 4.68 -30.07 7.91
C SER A 24 4.11 -28.67 7.63
N ILE A 25 3.92 -27.86 8.69
CA ILE A 25 3.43 -26.47 8.55
C ILE A 25 4.42 -25.62 7.74
N ARG A 26 5.73 -25.79 7.97
CA ARG A 26 6.76 -25.09 7.19
C ARG A 26 6.78 -25.50 5.73
N GLN A 27 6.58 -26.78 5.42
CA GLN A 27 6.46 -27.23 4.04
C GLN A 27 5.24 -26.62 3.36
N GLU A 28 4.08 -26.67 4.00
CA GLU A 28 2.83 -26.10 3.48
C GLU A 28 2.97 -24.58 3.22
N ILE A 29 3.52 -23.81 4.18
CA ILE A 29 3.80 -22.38 3.99
C ILE A 29 4.80 -22.14 2.85
N ASN A 30 5.82 -22.98 2.71
CA ASN A 30 6.81 -22.85 1.64
C ASN A 30 6.23 -23.18 0.25
N GLU A 31 5.32 -24.16 0.16
CA GLU A 31 4.58 -24.49 -1.06
C GLU A 31 3.68 -23.32 -1.49
N HIS A 32 3.05 -22.65 -0.53
CA HIS A 32 2.23 -21.45 -0.75
C HIS A 32 3.02 -20.14 -0.70
N LYS A 33 4.35 -20.18 -0.69
CA LYS A 33 5.20 -19.00 -0.50
C LYS A 33 5.05 -18.00 -1.64
N GLU A 34 4.90 -18.48 -2.87
CA GLU A 34 4.67 -17.62 -4.03
C GLU A 34 3.32 -16.91 -3.93
N GLU A 35 2.26 -17.63 -3.58
CA GLU A 35 0.92 -17.05 -3.37
C GLU A 35 0.91 -16.04 -2.22
N THR A 36 1.56 -16.38 -1.11
CA THR A 36 1.71 -15.50 0.05
C THR A 36 2.53 -14.26 -0.29
N ALA A 37 3.61 -14.41 -1.07
CA ALA A 37 4.42 -13.29 -1.53
C ALA A 37 3.65 -12.38 -2.50
N MET A 38 2.86 -12.97 -3.42
CA MET A 38 1.98 -12.22 -4.32
C MET A 38 0.90 -11.46 -3.53
N LEU A 39 0.28 -12.09 -2.54
CA LEU A 39 -0.70 -11.44 -1.68
C LEU A 39 -0.08 -10.29 -0.88
N MET A 40 1.09 -10.50 -0.29
CA MET A 40 1.83 -9.46 0.44
C MET A 40 2.21 -8.30 -0.48
N GLN A 41 2.64 -8.59 -1.71
CA GLN A 41 2.96 -7.55 -2.69
C GLN A 41 1.71 -6.78 -3.11
N TYR A 42 0.59 -7.47 -3.36
CA TYR A 42 -0.70 -6.85 -3.67
C TYR A 42 -1.17 -5.93 -2.55
N LEU A 43 -1.17 -6.40 -1.30
CA LEU A 43 -1.57 -5.60 -0.13
C LEU A 43 -0.67 -4.38 0.06
N LYS A 44 0.64 -4.53 -0.18
CA LYS A 44 1.59 -3.43 -0.13
C LYS A 44 1.32 -2.39 -1.22
N GLU A 45 1.07 -2.82 -2.46
CA GLU A 45 0.76 -1.92 -3.58
C GLU A 45 -0.56 -1.18 -3.35
N GLU A 46 -1.59 -1.89 -2.87
CA GLU A 46 -2.88 -1.32 -2.52
C GLU A 46 -2.73 -0.26 -1.40
N GLY A 47 -1.98 -0.57 -0.34
CA GLY A 47 -1.69 0.39 0.73
C GLY A 47 -0.94 1.63 0.26
N ILE A 48 0.03 1.48 -0.66
CA ILE A 48 0.74 2.62 -1.26
C ILE A 48 -0.21 3.45 -2.12
N ASN A 49 -1.05 2.82 -2.95
CA ASN A 49 -2.04 3.50 -3.78
C ASN A 49 -3.03 4.31 -2.94
N GLN A 50 -3.59 3.70 -1.89
CA GLN A 50 -4.51 4.39 -0.97
C GLN A 50 -3.84 5.59 -0.31
N GLY A 51 -2.64 5.40 0.26
CA GLY A 51 -1.90 6.47 0.92
C GLY A 51 -1.55 7.64 0.00
N LEU A 52 -1.14 7.36 -1.24
CA LEU A 52 -0.83 8.40 -2.23
C LEU A 52 -2.10 9.14 -2.70
N SER A 53 -3.20 8.42 -2.92
CA SER A 53 -4.50 8.98 -3.28
C SER A 53 -5.01 9.96 -2.23
N GLU A 54 -5.02 9.53 -0.96
CA GLU A 54 -5.42 10.38 0.17
C GLU A 54 -4.51 11.59 0.35
N SER A 55 -3.19 11.38 0.23
CA SER A 55 -2.20 12.45 0.33
C SER A 55 -2.39 13.50 -0.76
N LEU A 56 -2.65 13.08 -2.00
CA LEU A 56 -2.92 13.99 -3.11
C LEU A 56 -4.20 14.79 -2.86
N MET A 57 -5.28 14.15 -2.39
CA MET A 57 -6.52 14.85 -2.04
C MET A 57 -6.31 15.89 -0.94
N LEU A 58 -5.57 15.54 0.12
CA LEU A 58 -5.22 16.47 1.19
C LEU A 58 -4.35 17.63 0.68
N PHE A 59 -3.39 17.34 -0.18
CA PHE A 59 -2.51 18.35 -0.76
C PHE A 59 -3.28 19.33 -1.65
N LEU A 60 -4.15 18.83 -2.53
CA LEU A 60 -5.00 19.65 -3.39
C LEU A 60 -5.95 20.52 -2.56
N LYS A 61 -6.54 19.98 -1.49
CA LYS A 61 -7.35 20.75 -0.54
C LYS A 61 -6.54 21.87 0.11
N ALA A 62 -5.33 21.56 0.60
CA ALA A 62 -4.49 22.52 1.29
C ALA A 62 -4.04 23.66 0.38
N ARG A 63 -3.71 23.36 -0.89
CA ARG A 63 -3.18 24.33 -1.84
C ARG A 63 -4.26 25.13 -2.57
N PHE A 64 -5.37 24.48 -2.94
CA PHE A 64 -6.38 25.05 -3.83
C PHE A 64 -7.78 25.17 -3.18
N GLY A 65 -7.92 24.79 -1.90
CA GLY A 65 -9.19 24.84 -1.17
C GLY A 65 -10.22 23.86 -1.71
N ALA A 66 -11.51 24.21 -1.59
CA ALA A 66 -12.63 23.36 -2.01
C ALA A 66 -12.56 22.97 -3.50
N LYS A 67 -12.11 23.90 -4.37
CA LYS A 67 -11.93 23.66 -5.81
C LYS A 67 -10.92 22.55 -6.11
N GLY A 68 -9.94 22.34 -5.21
CA GLY A 68 -8.96 21.26 -5.32
C GLY A 68 -9.57 19.87 -5.18
N ILE A 69 -10.62 19.75 -4.38
CA ILE A 69 -11.32 18.47 -4.13
C ILE A 69 -12.36 18.22 -5.21
N GLU A 70 -13.23 19.20 -5.50
CA GLU A 70 -14.38 19.04 -6.40
C GLU A 70 -13.98 18.53 -7.80
N LEU A 71 -12.83 18.97 -8.31
CA LEU A 71 -12.32 18.57 -9.63
C LEU A 71 -11.72 17.15 -9.65
N PHE A 72 -11.32 16.62 -8.49
CA PHE A 72 -10.46 15.43 -8.41
C PHE A 72 -11.08 14.25 -7.67
N GLU A 73 -12.11 14.48 -6.86
CA GLU A 73 -12.73 13.47 -5.99
C GLU A 73 -13.13 12.19 -6.73
N ARG A 74 -13.69 12.31 -7.95
CA ARG A 74 -14.09 11.15 -8.76
C ARG A 74 -12.97 10.54 -9.60
N SER A 75 -11.90 11.29 -9.81
CA SER A 75 -10.84 10.96 -10.77
C SER A 75 -9.70 10.26 -10.06
N ILE A 76 -9.25 10.78 -8.92
CA ILE A 76 -8.16 10.23 -8.12
C ILE A 76 -8.52 8.85 -7.57
N SER A 77 -9.77 8.66 -7.12
CA SER A 77 -10.24 7.38 -6.56
C SER A 77 -10.22 6.21 -7.56
N LYS A 78 -9.99 6.48 -8.86
CA LYS A 78 -9.92 5.49 -9.93
C LYS A 78 -8.49 5.22 -10.42
N ILE A 79 -7.50 5.94 -9.90
CA ILE A 79 -6.10 5.78 -10.31
C ILE A 79 -5.47 4.69 -9.44
N ALA A 80 -5.28 3.51 -10.03
CA ALA A 80 -4.56 2.40 -9.41
C ALA A 80 -3.06 2.36 -9.78
N ASP A 81 -2.58 3.38 -10.49
CA ASP A 81 -1.18 3.49 -10.92
C ASP A 81 -0.39 4.41 -9.95
N ILE A 82 0.48 3.78 -9.17
CA ILE A 82 1.38 4.45 -8.22
C ILE A 82 2.25 5.51 -8.89
N GLY A 83 2.75 5.24 -10.10
CA GLY A 83 3.59 6.16 -10.86
C GLY A 83 2.81 7.40 -11.29
N LYS A 84 1.59 7.22 -11.79
CA LYS A 84 0.69 8.33 -12.13
C LYS A 84 0.33 9.16 -10.90
N LEU A 85 0.05 8.53 -9.75
CA LEU A 85 -0.22 9.26 -8.50
C LEU A 85 0.98 10.11 -8.05
N LYS A 86 2.20 9.57 -8.09
CA LYS A 86 3.41 10.33 -7.77
C LYS A 86 3.62 11.51 -8.71
N ALA A 87 3.47 11.31 -10.02
CA ALA A 87 3.59 12.37 -11.01
C ALA A 87 2.54 13.48 -10.79
N LEU A 88 1.31 13.12 -10.40
CA LEU A 88 0.27 14.09 -10.07
C LEU A 88 0.59 14.89 -8.80
N ILE A 89 1.17 14.26 -7.77
CA ILE A 89 1.63 14.96 -6.56
C ILE A 89 2.72 15.97 -6.92
N GLU A 90 3.72 15.55 -7.71
CA GLU A 90 4.80 16.44 -8.15
C GLU A 90 4.27 17.61 -9.00
N ALA A 91 3.37 17.32 -9.93
CA ALA A 91 2.72 18.34 -10.75
C ALA A 91 1.89 19.31 -9.89
N ALA A 92 1.13 18.80 -8.92
CA ALA A 92 0.35 19.63 -8.00
C ALA A 92 1.24 20.55 -7.16
N ALA A 93 2.44 20.10 -6.78
CA ALA A 93 3.40 20.91 -6.05
C ALA A 93 3.93 22.11 -6.87
N GLN A 94 4.07 21.94 -8.18
CA GLN A 94 4.58 22.97 -9.10
C GLN A 94 3.49 23.80 -9.78
N ALA A 95 2.24 23.33 -9.77
CA ALA A 95 1.15 23.98 -10.47
C ALA A 95 0.77 25.33 -9.86
N ASN A 96 0.49 26.30 -10.73
CA ASN A 96 -0.03 27.62 -10.36
C ASN A 96 -1.54 27.58 -10.09
N SER A 97 -2.24 26.63 -10.71
CA SER A 97 -3.68 26.46 -10.58
C SER A 97 -4.08 24.98 -10.54
N VAL A 98 -5.26 24.71 -9.99
CA VAL A 98 -5.80 23.34 -9.97
C VAL A 98 -6.13 22.82 -11.38
N GLN A 99 -6.43 23.71 -12.32
CA GLN A 99 -6.69 23.38 -13.72
C GLN A 99 -5.44 22.84 -14.43
N ASP A 100 -4.25 23.28 -14.03
CA ASP A 100 -3.00 22.76 -14.61
C ASP A 100 -2.75 21.32 -14.20
N VAL A 101 -3.12 20.96 -12.97
CA VAL A 101 -3.07 19.57 -12.49
C VAL A 101 -4.13 18.72 -13.19
N ALA A 102 -5.32 19.27 -13.44
CA ALA A 102 -6.45 18.52 -14.01
C ALA A 102 -6.19 18.06 -15.46
N LYS A 103 -5.32 18.77 -16.20
CA LYS A 103 -4.91 18.39 -17.57
C LYS A 103 -4.13 17.07 -17.64
N LEU A 104 -3.66 16.55 -16.50
CA LEU A 104 -2.81 15.37 -16.41
C LEU A 104 -3.59 14.07 -16.09
N ILE A 105 -4.90 14.18 -15.88
CA ILE A 105 -5.74 13.04 -15.49
C ILE A 105 -6.65 12.65 -16.65
#